data_AF-A0A1E7GXZ8-F1
#
_entry.id   AF-A0A1E7GXZ8-F1
#
_cell.length_a   1.000
_cell.length_b   1.000
_cell.length_c   1.000
_cell.angle_alpha   90.00
_cell.angle_beta   90.00
_cell.angle_gamma   90.00
#
_symmetry.space_group_name_H-M   'P 1'
#
loop_
_entity.id
_entity.type
_entity.pdbx_description
1 polymer ?
#
loop_
_entity_poly.entity_id
_entity_poly.type
_entity_poly.pdbx_seq_one_letter_code
_entity_poly.pdbx_strand_id
1 'polypeptide(L)'
;MKHSSYREKWSALRKKQVDQKELERLSRQVAYSFLDYYLKDCHYEKDCIDLLCEMTTFSNDQQLINPGTKALFGIIVETLCDDFEELQTVTYNRVMSQVISYCRNIPEGRELDLILNNFGVYSLQDLLDRITEIRTNGSLFSGKKCVEKIILLSRVTVGADVAITSIIMQRLTKVFPEAEIVLIGESKLQEIYGGNPRIKIRKVSYSRKGGLLARLSSWHHVLQIIQQETASCPREKAILVDPDSRLSQLGVLPLVPLDCYFFFDSRSDSSLNRKMSMAELTNSWLNDLFGEEDFCYPKVWIPESFLECSTQFCNRLRNNGVQNIIAINLGVGGNTRKRVCRRMEEDLLLRLLQEPNTVILLDKGFGDEELAYINSLINTIKKHGYAALHRVFDSANNEEINCGIIGVQSRIGEMAALIAKSDEFIGYDSACQHIAAALGTQCLTIFAGSNNMRFIRRWSAYGPGNCHIVHVDTLTDPASIDVDDIIARIMHVRMTRGR
;
A
#
# COMPACT_ATOMS: atom_id res chain seq x y z
N MET A 1 16.63 28.55 -15.87
CA MET A 1 17.47 28.83 -14.68
C MET A 1 18.63 27.83 -14.72
N LYS A 2 19.89 28.28 -14.70
CA LYS A 2 21.05 27.45 -15.09
C LYS A 2 21.27 26.24 -14.15
N HIS A 3 21.30 25.03 -14.73
CA HIS A 3 21.59 23.74 -14.08
C HIS A 3 22.89 23.71 -13.28
N SER A 4 23.85 24.59 -13.60
CA SER A 4 25.11 24.67 -12.84
C SER A 4 24.86 25.04 -11.38
N SER A 5 23.75 25.70 -11.04
CA SER A 5 23.50 26.15 -9.66
C SER A 5 23.23 25.03 -8.64
N TYR A 6 22.58 23.92 -8.98
CA TYR A 6 22.31 22.85 -8.00
C TYR A 6 23.54 21.94 -7.79
N ARG A 7 24.27 21.61 -8.86
CA ARG A 7 25.54 20.87 -8.74
C ARG A 7 26.62 21.67 -8.02
N GLU A 8 26.69 22.99 -8.24
CA GLU A 8 27.58 23.88 -7.48
C GLU A 8 27.21 23.90 -5.99
N LYS A 9 25.91 24.03 -5.66
CA LYS A 9 25.43 23.97 -4.27
C LYS A 9 25.76 22.64 -3.60
N TRP A 10 25.52 21.53 -4.29
CA TRP A 10 25.87 20.20 -3.80
C TRP A 10 27.38 20.05 -3.57
N SER A 11 28.19 20.49 -4.54
CA SER A 11 29.66 20.48 -4.42
C SER A 11 30.15 21.33 -3.25
N ALA A 12 29.54 22.51 -3.03
CA ALA A 12 29.87 23.37 -1.90
C ALA A 12 29.48 22.73 -0.56
N LEU A 13 28.32 22.07 -0.49
CA LEU A 13 27.86 21.35 0.70
C LEU A 13 28.79 20.18 1.04
N ARG A 14 29.21 19.40 0.04
CA ARG A 14 30.19 18.30 0.23
C ARG A 14 31.54 18.79 0.77
N LYS A 15 31.98 19.99 0.36
CA LYS A 15 33.27 20.56 0.79
C LYS A 15 33.27 21.07 2.23
N LYS A 16 32.12 21.45 2.79
CA LYS A 16 32.00 22.12 4.09
C LYS A 16 31.57 21.20 5.24
N GLN A 17 31.66 19.88 5.06
CA GLN A 17 30.98 18.87 5.87
C GLN A 17 29.46 18.97 5.70
N VAL A 18 28.80 17.84 5.40
CA VAL A 18 27.40 17.84 4.99
C VAL A 18 26.50 18.09 6.20
N ASP A 19 25.87 19.26 6.26
CA ASP A 19 24.77 19.54 7.20
C ASP A 19 23.48 18.87 6.74
N GLN A 20 22.82 18.14 7.65
CA GLN A 20 21.63 17.36 7.33
C GLN A 20 20.44 18.24 6.92
N LYS A 21 20.27 19.40 7.55
CA LYS A 21 19.15 20.31 7.23
C LYS A 21 19.35 20.98 5.88
N GLU A 22 20.58 21.40 5.58
CA GLU A 22 20.91 21.94 4.25
C GLU A 22 20.74 20.88 3.15
N LEU A 23 21.14 19.63 3.41
CA LEU A 23 20.92 18.52 2.47
C LEU A 23 19.44 18.22 2.26
N GLU A 24 18.64 18.21 3.33
CA GLU A 24 17.19 18.05 3.23
C GLU A 24 16.56 19.18 2.41
N ARG A 25 16.97 20.43 2.64
CA ARG A 25 16.48 21.56 1.85
C ARG A 25 16.88 21.43 0.38
N LEU A 26 18.14 21.10 0.10
CA LEU A 26 18.67 21.02 -1.26
C LEU A 26 18.03 19.87 -2.05
N SER A 27 17.97 18.66 -1.47
CA SER A 27 17.33 17.50 -2.10
C SER A 27 15.85 17.75 -2.42
N ARG A 28 15.10 18.39 -1.50
CA ARG A 28 13.72 18.82 -1.77
C ARG A 28 13.63 19.81 -2.93
N GLN A 29 14.50 20.82 -2.97
CA GLN A 29 14.52 21.80 -4.07
C GLN A 29 14.77 21.13 -5.42
N VAL A 30 15.74 20.22 -5.51
CA VAL A 30 16.04 19.48 -6.73
C VAL A 30 14.83 18.64 -7.17
N ALA A 31 14.18 17.94 -6.24
CA ALA A 31 13.02 17.12 -6.53
C ALA A 31 11.80 17.94 -6.99
N TYR A 32 11.50 19.06 -6.33
CA TYR A 32 10.41 19.93 -6.78
C TYR A 32 10.72 20.59 -8.11
N SER A 33 11.96 21.04 -8.36
CA SER A 33 12.31 21.59 -9.68
C SER A 33 12.14 20.57 -10.80
N PHE A 34 12.48 19.28 -10.58
CA PHE A 34 12.17 18.22 -11.54
C PHE A 34 10.67 18.16 -11.84
N LEU A 35 9.83 18.15 -10.81
CA LEU A 35 8.37 18.14 -10.99
C LEU A 35 7.86 19.42 -11.64
N ASP A 36 8.38 20.60 -11.30
CA ASP A 36 7.98 21.88 -11.90
C ASP A 36 8.25 21.89 -13.40
N TYR A 37 9.42 21.40 -13.83
CA TYR A 37 9.74 21.25 -15.24
C TYR A 37 8.79 20.25 -15.91
N TYR A 38 8.66 19.06 -15.33
CA TYR A 38 7.87 18.01 -15.92
C TYR A 38 6.38 18.35 -16.01
N LEU A 39 5.78 18.87 -14.94
CA LEU A 39 4.35 19.20 -14.89
C LEU A 39 3.99 20.42 -15.75
N LYS A 40 4.95 21.32 -16.01
CA LYS A 40 4.70 22.52 -16.81
C LYS A 40 4.67 22.22 -18.31
N ASP A 41 5.66 21.50 -18.83
CA ASP A 41 5.84 21.33 -20.27
C ASP A 41 6.38 19.94 -20.66
N CYS A 42 6.24 18.95 -19.77
CA CYS A 42 6.77 17.59 -19.94
C CYS A 42 8.30 17.54 -20.10
N HIS A 43 9.03 18.61 -19.74
CA HIS A 43 10.49 18.62 -19.79
C HIS A 43 11.07 17.66 -18.74
N TYR A 44 11.70 16.60 -19.22
CA TYR A 44 12.39 15.63 -18.37
C TYR A 44 13.81 16.09 -18.07
N GLU A 45 14.01 16.71 -16.90
CA GLU A 45 15.33 17.17 -16.49
C GLU A 45 16.16 16.04 -15.87
N LYS A 46 16.97 15.39 -16.71
CA LYS A 46 17.79 14.22 -16.34
C LYS A 46 18.73 14.53 -15.17
N ASP A 47 19.32 15.72 -15.13
CA ASP A 47 20.34 16.09 -14.14
C ASP A 47 19.80 16.08 -12.71
N CYS A 48 18.53 16.44 -12.52
CA CYS A 48 17.88 16.42 -11.21
C CYS A 48 17.84 14.99 -10.63
N ILE A 49 17.54 14.00 -11.46
CA ILE A 49 17.51 12.59 -11.04
C ILE A 49 18.91 12.08 -10.74
N ASP A 50 19.89 12.37 -11.61
CA ASP A 50 21.30 11.97 -11.40
C ASP A 50 21.86 12.57 -10.10
N LEU A 51 21.56 13.85 -9.83
CA LEU A 51 21.99 14.53 -8.62
C LEU A 51 21.34 13.95 -7.36
N LEU A 52 20.05 13.61 -7.41
CA LEU A 52 19.38 12.91 -6.30
C LEU A 52 19.97 11.52 -6.08
N CYS A 53 20.27 10.77 -7.14
CA CYS A 53 20.98 9.51 -7.04
C CYS A 53 22.34 9.69 -6.33
N GLU A 54 23.13 10.69 -6.72
CA GLU A 54 24.40 11.00 -6.05
C GLU A 54 24.21 11.31 -4.56
N MET A 55 23.22 12.14 -4.21
CA MET A 55 22.86 12.44 -2.81
C MET A 55 22.39 11.20 -2.04
N THR A 56 21.92 10.14 -2.70
CA THR A 56 21.50 8.89 -2.04
C THR A 56 22.62 7.85 -1.90
N THR A 57 23.75 8.02 -2.59
CA THR A 57 24.82 7.00 -2.65
C THR A 57 26.20 7.52 -2.26
N PHE A 58 26.33 8.80 -1.89
CA PHE A 58 27.65 9.38 -1.57
C PHE A 58 28.24 8.92 -0.21
N SER A 59 27.44 8.31 0.66
CA SER A 59 27.82 7.93 2.02
C SER A 59 27.12 6.64 2.45
N ASN A 60 27.75 5.92 3.39
CA ASN A 60 27.14 4.76 4.06
C ASN A 60 26.30 5.15 5.29
N ASP A 61 26.39 6.41 5.72
CA ASP A 61 25.58 6.91 6.84
C ASP A 61 24.14 7.17 6.39
N GLN A 62 23.20 6.42 6.97
CA GLN A 62 21.77 6.54 6.69
C GLN A 62 21.25 7.96 6.95
N GLN A 63 21.71 8.65 8.00
CA GLN A 63 21.24 10.01 8.29
C GLN A 63 21.58 10.99 7.17
N LEU A 64 22.70 10.74 6.47
CA LEU A 64 23.19 11.55 5.38
C LEU A 64 22.56 11.19 4.02
N ILE A 65 22.13 9.95 3.79
CA ILE A 65 21.48 9.58 2.49
C ILE A 65 19.95 9.60 2.54
N ASN A 66 19.36 9.58 3.73
CA ASN A 66 17.91 9.60 3.92
C ASN A 66 17.23 10.83 3.31
N PRO A 67 17.77 12.07 3.39
CA PRO A 67 17.10 13.23 2.80
C PRO A 67 16.96 13.11 1.27
N GLY A 68 18.03 12.73 0.57
CA GLY A 68 17.98 12.46 -0.88
C GLY A 68 16.99 11.36 -1.23
N THR A 69 16.95 10.29 -0.42
CA THR A 69 16.05 9.14 -0.63
C THR A 69 14.59 9.55 -0.45
N LYS A 70 14.29 10.33 0.60
CA LYS A 70 12.96 10.89 0.86
C LYS A 70 12.51 11.81 -0.27
N ALA A 71 13.41 12.63 -0.80
CA ALA A 71 13.08 13.52 -1.91
C ALA A 71 12.80 12.74 -3.20
N LEU A 72 13.69 11.81 -3.60
CA LEU A 72 13.49 11.00 -4.80
C LEU A 72 12.20 10.17 -4.72
N PHE A 73 12.00 9.44 -3.62
CA PHE A 73 10.86 8.52 -3.53
C PHE A 73 9.56 9.18 -3.06
N GLY A 74 9.63 10.02 -2.03
CA GLY A 74 8.44 10.64 -1.42
C GLY A 74 7.93 11.87 -2.15
N ILE A 75 8.75 12.53 -2.99
CA ILE A 75 8.30 13.66 -3.80
C ILE A 75 8.10 13.21 -5.25
N ILE A 76 9.12 12.68 -5.92
CA ILE A 76 9.01 12.34 -7.35
C ILE A 76 8.22 11.06 -7.55
N VAL A 77 8.70 9.92 -7.03
CA VAL A 77 8.11 8.61 -7.33
C VAL A 77 6.67 8.50 -6.83
N GLU A 78 6.38 8.93 -5.60
CA GLU A 78 5.01 8.88 -5.05
C GLU A 78 4.04 9.72 -5.89
N THR A 79 4.42 10.95 -6.29
CA THR A 79 3.58 11.79 -7.17
C THR A 79 3.30 11.12 -8.52
N LEU A 80 4.34 10.59 -9.18
CA LEU A 80 4.17 9.90 -10.46
C LEU A 80 3.34 8.61 -10.33
N CYS A 81 3.34 7.96 -9.17
CA CYS A 81 2.58 6.72 -8.94
C CYS A 81 1.10 6.93 -8.60
N ASP A 82 0.76 8.06 -7.97
CA ASP A 82 -0.55 8.31 -7.37
C ASP A 82 -1.50 9.08 -8.31
N ASP A 83 -1.00 9.76 -9.33
CA ASP A 83 -1.87 10.47 -10.27
C ASP A 83 -2.68 9.53 -11.18
N PHE A 84 -2.19 8.28 -11.36
CA PHE A 84 -2.74 7.26 -12.24
C PHE A 84 -2.84 7.64 -13.72
N GLU A 85 -2.26 8.75 -14.15
CA GLU A 85 -2.29 9.20 -15.54
C GLU A 85 -1.19 8.54 -16.40
N GLU A 86 -1.43 8.42 -17.70
CA GLU A 86 -0.55 7.68 -18.62
C GLU A 86 0.86 8.27 -18.71
N LEU A 87 0.96 9.60 -18.90
CA LEU A 87 2.25 10.29 -19.00
C LEU A 87 3.10 10.10 -17.73
N GLN A 88 2.47 10.13 -16.55
CA GLN A 88 3.14 9.88 -15.28
C GLN A 88 3.68 8.45 -15.19
N THR A 89 2.98 7.46 -15.74
CA THR A 89 3.46 6.07 -15.79
C THR A 89 4.70 5.93 -16.65
N VAL A 90 4.71 6.52 -17.85
CA VAL A 90 5.88 6.53 -18.75
C VAL A 90 7.06 7.25 -18.08
N THR A 91 6.80 8.37 -17.43
CA THR A 91 7.83 9.15 -16.73
C THR A 91 8.37 8.40 -15.51
N TYR A 92 7.53 7.69 -14.75
CA TYR A 92 7.99 6.80 -13.69
C TYR A 92 8.96 5.75 -14.22
N ASN A 93 8.61 5.08 -15.32
CA ASN A 93 9.46 4.05 -15.94
C ASN A 93 10.82 4.64 -16.33
N ARG A 94 10.83 5.87 -16.87
CA ARG A 94 12.06 6.61 -17.20
C ARG A 94 12.90 6.97 -15.99
N VAL A 95 12.28 7.50 -14.93
CA VAL A 95 12.96 7.82 -13.67
C VAL A 95 13.58 6.55 -13.09
N MET A 96 12.82 5.47 -12.95
CA MET A 96 13.34 4.24 -12.35
C MET A 96 14.41 3.57 -13.21
N SER A 97 14.27 3.56 -14.54
CA SER A 97 15.31 3.03 -15.43
C SER A 97 16.60 3.84 -15.33
N GLN A 98 16.51 5.17 -15.19
CA GLN A 98 17.66 6.03 -14.93
C GLN A 98 18.30 5.74 -13.57
N VAL A 99 17.50 5.65 -12.51
CA VAL A 99 17.95 5.33 -11.15
C VAL A 99 18.68 3.99 -11.10
N ILE A 100 18.11 2.95 -11.71
CA ILE A 100 18.72 1.62 -11.81
C ILE A 100 20.03 1.71 -12.61
N SER A 101 20.02 2.40 -13.75
CA SER A 101 21.21 2.58 -14.59
C SER A 101 22.33 3.35 -13.88
N TYR A 102 21.99 4.35 -13.04
CA TYR A 102 22.94 5.03 -12.19
C TYR A 102 23.56 4.05 -11.19
N CYS A 103 22.72 3.26 -10.50
CA CYS A 103 23.19 2.28 -9.52
C CYS A 103 24.11 1.21 -10.13
N ARG A 104 23.90 0.80 -11.39
CA ARG A 104 24.81 -0.14 -12.09
C ARG A 104 26.25 0.39 -12.20
N ASN A 105 26.43 1.71 -12.21
CA ASN A 105 27.72 2.36 -12.46
C ASN A 105 28.50 2.72 -11.19
N ILE A 106 27.96 2.43 -10.00
CA ILE A 106 28.68 2.63 -8.72
C ILE A 106 29.23 1.30 -8.19
N PRO A 107 30.34 1.31 -7.41
CA PRO A 107 30.98 0.08 -6.94
C PRO A 107 30.03 -0.89 -6.21
N GLU A 108 29.14 -0.37 -5.39
CA GLU A 108 28.17 -1.14 -4.60
C GLU A 108 27.07 -1.78 -5.46
N GLY A 109 26.88 -1.31 -6.70
CA GLY A 109 25.88 -1.85 -7.63
C GLY A 109 26.42 -2.89 -8.61
N ARG A 110 27.63 -3.41 -8.40
CA ARG A 110 28.25 -4.42 -9.28
C ARG A 110 27.41 -5.69 -9.42
N GLU A 111 26.81 -6.16 -8.33
CA GLU A 111 25.95 -7.35 -8.35
C GLU A 111 24.68 -7.11 -9.18
N LEU A 112 24.05 -5.94 -9.01
CA LEU A 112 22.90 -5.51 -9.81
C LEU A 112 23.23 -5.50 -11.31
N ASP A 113 24.38 -4.94 -11.68
CA ASP A 113 24.83 -4.90 -13.07
C ASP A 113 25.03 -6.31 -13.66
N LEU A 114 25.74 -7.18 -12.94
CA LEU A 114 25.98 -8.57 -13.37
C LEU A 114 24.67 -9.33 -13.61
N ILE A 115 23.71 -9.22 -12.70
CA ILE A 115 22.43 -9.93 -12.83
C ILE A 115 21.61 -9.36 -13.99
N LEU A 116 21.55 -8.04 -14.16
CA LEU A 116 20.86 -7.42 -15.29
C LEU A 116 21.48 -7.84 -16.63
N ASN A 117 22.81 -7.91 -16.72
CA ASN A 117 23.50 -8.43 -17.90
C ASN A 117 23.14 -9.89 -18.21
N ASN A 118 22.94 -10.73 -17.18
CA ASN A 118 22.47 -12.11 -17.37
C ASN A 118 21.02 -12.20 -17.88
N PHE A 119 20.20 -11.18 -17.63
CA PHE A 119 18.87 -11.02 -18.22
C PHE A 119 18.90 -10.40 -19.62
N GLY A 120 20.08 -10.10 -20.18
CA GLY A 120 20.21 -9.43 -21.47
C GLY A 120 19.92 -7.92 -21.43
N VAL A 121 19.94 -7.31 -20.23
CA VAL A 121 19.67 -5.88 -20.04
C VAL A 121 21.00 -5.13 -19.88
N TYR A 122 21.51 -4.56 -20.97
CA TYR A 122 22.83 -3.93 -21.02
C TYR A 122 22.79 -2.40 -20.88
N SER A 123 21.61 -1.80 -21.06
CA SER A 123 21.44 -0.36 -21.12
C SER A 123 20.15 0.12 -20.44
N LEU A 124 20.04 1.44 -20.29
CA LEU A 124 18.80 2.09 -19.87
C LEU A 124 17.66 1.83 -20.86
N GLN A 125 17.97 1.81 -22.15
CA GLN A 125 16.97 1.60 -23.20
C GLN A 125 16.38 0.20 -23.12
N ASP A 126 17.19 -0.82 -22.81
CA ASP A 126 16.69 -2.20 -22.65
C ASP A 126 15.66 -2.33 -21.52
N LEU A 127 15.83 -1.58 -20.42
CA LEU A 127 14.82 -1.51 -19.34
C LEU A 127 13.52 -0.88 -19.83
N LEU A 128 13.61 0.20 -20.62
CA LEU A 128 12.47 0.92 -21.18
C LEU A 128 11.73 0.10 -22.24
N ASP A 129 12.45 -0.56 -23.13
CA ASP A 129 11.88 -1.41 -24.16
C ASP A 129 11.14 -2.58 -23.54
N ARG A 130 11.75 -3.22 -22.52
CA ARG A 130 11.11 -4.31 -21.78
C ARG A 130 9.80 -3.88 -21.10
N ILE A 131 9.80 -2.78 -20.34
CA ILE A 131 8.58 -2.31 -19.65
C ILE A 131 7.50 -1.87 -20.65
N THR A 132 7.90 -1.40 -21.83
CA THR A 132 6.97 -1.09 -22.93
C THR A 132 6.39 -2.38 -23.51
N GLU A 133 7.22 -3.40 -23.73
CA GLU A 133 6.81 -4.70 -24.26
C GLU A 133 5.77 -5.38 -23.36
N ILE A 134 6.02 -5.45 -22.05
CA ILE A 134 5.08 -6.12 -21.11
C ILE A 134 3.73 -5.40 -21.01
N ARG A 135 3.69 -4.08 -21.22
CA ARG A 135 2.46 -3.27 -21.14
C ARG A 135 1.68 -3.28 -22.45
N THR A 136 2.38 -3.42 -23.58
CA THR A 136 1.77 -3.41 -24.92
C THR A 136 1.29 -4.80 -25.32
N ASN A 137 2.08 -5.84 -25.07
CA ASN A 137 1.85 -7.18 -25.59
C ASN A 137 1.03 -8.06 -24.64
N GLY A 138 0.08 -7.47 -23.91
CA GLY A 138 -0.71 -8.09 -22.83
C GLY A 138 -0.76 -9.62 -22.93
N SER A 139 -0.05 -10.31 -22.04
CA SER A 139 0.19 -11.75 -22.17
C SER A 139 -1.12 -12.51 -21.99
N LEU A 140 -1.74 -12.99 -23.06
CA LEU A 140 -2.85 -13.94 -22.98
C LEU A 140 -2.32 -15.29 -22.48
N PHE A 141 -3.02 -15.89 -21.52
CA PHE A 141 -2.67 -17.24 -21.10
C PHE A 141 -3.13 -18.24 -22.15
N SER A 142 -2.17 -18.92 -22.79
CA SER A 142 -2.48 -20.07 -23.65
C SER A 142 -2.88 -21.24 -22.77
N GLY A 143 -4.18 -21.56 -22.73
CA GLY A 143 -4.80 -22.66 -21.96
C GLY A 143 -4.23 -24.07 -22.19
N LYS A 144 -3.17 -24.21 -22.99
CA LYS A 144 -2.43 -25.44 -23.24
C LYS A 144 -1.27 -25.68 -22.26
N LYS A 145 -0.89 -24.70 -21.42
CA LYS A 145 0.20 -24.86 -20.44
C LYS A 145 -0.29 -25.58 -19.18
N CYS A 146 0.30 -26.73 -18.88
CA CYS A 146 0.14 -27.40 -17.59
C CYS A 146 0.97 -26.67 -16.53
N VAL A 147 0.32 -25.85 -15.69
CA VAL A 147 0.99 -25.09 -14.62
C VAL A 147 0.98 -25.89 -13.33
N GLU A 148 2.16 -26.11 -12.75
CA GLU A 148 2.35 -26.80 -11.47
C GLU A 148 2.80 -25.84 -10.36
N LYS A 149 3.45 -24.73 -10.72
CA LYS A 149 3.96 -23.73 -9.78
C LYS A 149 3.58 -22.32 -10.21
N ILE A 150 3.06 -21.54 -9.27
CA ILE A 150 2.74 -20.14 -9.50
C ILE A 150 3.48 -19.30 -8.47
N ILE A 151 4.35 -18.41 -8.94
CA ILE A 151 4.95 -17.37 -8.11
C ILE A 151 4.08 -16.12 -8.23
N LEU A 152 3.58 -15.63 -7.10
CA LEU A 152 2.82 -14.38 -7.03
C LEU A 152 3.61 -13.37 -6.21
N LEU A 153 3.79 -12.16 -6.72
CA LEU A 153 4.40 -11.09 -5.93
C LEU A 153 3.37 -10.35 -5.09
N SER A 154 3.77 -9.89 -3.92
CA SER A 154 3.01 -8.92 -3.12
C SER A 154 3.14 -7.51 -3.72
N ARG A 155 2.10 -6.68 -3.57
CA ARG A 155 2.14 -5.23 -3.81
C ARG A 155 2.96 -4.46 -2.78
N VAL A 156 3.51 -5.13 -1.76
CA VAL A 156 4.24 -4.62 -0.59
C VAL A 156 3.36 -3.87 0.41
N THR A 157 2.21 -3.33 0.02
CA THR A 157 1.23 -2.67 0.89
C THR A 157 0.05 -3.57 1.19
N VAL A 158 -0.25 -3.79 2.48
CA VAL A 158 -1.38 -4.64 2.91
C VAL A 158 -2.69 -4.27 2.23
N GLY A 159 -3.05 -2.98 2.17
CA GLY A 159 -4.30 -2.55 1.52
C GLY A 159 -4.37 -2.95 0.04
N ALA A 160 -3.28 -2.79 -0.71
CA ALA A 160 -3.23 -3.19 -2.11
C ALA A 160 -3.17 -4.71 -2.27
N ASP A 161 -2.49 -5.42 -1.37
CA ASP A 161 -2.51 -6.87 -1.37
C ASP A 161 -3.92 -7.41 -1.16
N VAL A 162 -4.69 -6.81 -0.25
CA VAL A 162 -6.10 -7.18 -0.04
C VAL A 162 -6.93 -6.83 -1.28
N ALA A 163 -6.81 -5.61 -1.81
CA ALA A 163 -7.63 -5.16 -2.94
C ALA A 163 -7.30 -5.84 -4.29
N ILE A 164 -6.07 -6.30 -4.49
CA ILE A 164 -5.57 -6.81 -5.79
C ILE A 164 -5.11 -8.27 -5.63
N THR A 165 -4.06 -8.50 -4.84
CA THR A 165 -3.38 -9.80 -4.74
C THR A 165 -4.33 -10.90 -4.28
N SER A 166 -5.29 -10.61 -3.40
CA SER A 166 -6.28 -11.60 -2.93
C SER A 166 -7.23 -12.09 -4.04
N ILE A 167 -7.61 -11.22 -4.97
CA ILE A 167 -8.46 -11.55 -6.12
C ILE A 167 -7.67 -12.45 -7.07
N ILE A 168 -6.42 -12.07 -7.35
CA ILE A 168 -5.51 -12.86 -8.19
C ILE A 168 -5.33 -14.26 -7.60
N MET A 169 -5.06 -14.39 -6.29
CA MET A 169 -4.95 -15.70 -5.63
C MET A 169 -6.22 -16.54 -5.78
N GLN A 170 -7.40 -15.95 -5.61
CA GLN A 170 -8.68 -16.66 -5.77
C GLN A 170 -8.86 -17.17 -7.20
N ARG A 171 -8.63 -16.32 -8.21
CA ARG A 171 -8.77 -16.69 -9.61
C ARG A 171 -7.74 -17.74 -10.03
N LEU A 172 -6.48 -17.61 -9.60
CA LEU A 172 -5.45 -18.61 -9.84
C LEU A 172 -5.78 -19.97 -9.21
N THR A 173 -6.37 -19.99 -8.01
CA THR A 173 -6.77 -21.25 -7.36
C THR A 173 -7.92 -21.94 -8.11
N LYS A 174 -8.85 -21.17 -8.70
CA LYS A 174 -9.94 -21.70 -9.54
C LYS A 174 -9.40 -22.27 -10.86
N VAL A 175 -8.53 -21.51 -11.53
CA VAL A 175 -7.99 -21.88 -12.86
C VAL A 175 -6.96 -23.02 -12.75
N PHE A 176 -6.14 -23.03 -11.70
CA PHE A 176 -5.08 -24.02 -11.48
C PHE A 176 -5.26 -24.74 -10.12
N PRO A 177 -6.26 -25.63 -10.00
CA PRO A 177 -6.61 -26.26 -8.73
C PRO A 177 -5.53 -27.18 -8.15
N GLU A 178 -4.57 -27.63 -8.97
CA GLU A 178 -3.47 -28.50 -8.53
C GLU A 178 -2.13 -27.76 -8.39
N ALA A 179 -2.05 -26.50 -8.82
CA ALA A 179 -0.81 -25.74 -8.73
C ALA A 179 -0.51 -25.29 -7.29
N GLU A 180 0.77 -25.33 -6.93
CA GLU A 180 1.26 -24.71 -5.70
C GLU A 180 1.45 -23.20 -5.94
N ILE A 181 0.83 -22.38 -5.09
CA ILE A 181 0.94 -20.93 -5.16
C ILE A 181 1.90 -20.44 -4.06
N VAL A 182 2.95 -19.74 -4.48
CA VAL A 182 3.94 -19.12 -3.60
C VAL A 182 3.82 -17.60 -3.67
N LEU A 183 3.38 -16.98 -2.58
CA LEU A 183 3.30 -15.53 -2.42
C LEU A 183 4.61 -14.99 -1.84
N ILE A 184 5.31 -14.14 -2.58
CA ILE A 184 6.54 -13.47 -2.13
C ILE A 184 6.20 -12.08 -1.59
N GLY A 185 6.45 -11.83 -0.30
CA GLY A 185 6.17 -10.52 0.30
C GLY A 185 6.53 -10.42 1.78
N GLU A 186 6.03 -9.37 2.44
CA GLU A 186 6.35 -9.07 3.84
C GLU A 186 5.73 -10.06 4.83
N SER A 187 6.29 -10.17 6.04
CA SER A 187 5.79 -11.11 7.06
C SER A 187 4.35 -10.83 7.52
N LYS A 188 3.89 -9.57 7.38
CA LYS A 188 2.51 -9.18 7.70
C LYS A 188 1.47 -9.94 6.88
N LEU A 189 1.83 -10.47 5.70
CA LEU A 189 0.94 -11.27 4.87
C LEU A 189 0.53 -12.57 5.55
N GLN A 190 1.38 -13.15 6.40
CA GLN A 190 1.04 -14.33 7.19
C GLN A 190 -0.14 -14.06 8.13
N GLU A 191 -0.29 -12.83 8.61
CA GLU A 191 -1.35 -12.48 9.56
C GLU A 191 -2.73 -12.33 8.89
N ILE A 192 -2.78 -12.04 7.59
CA ILE A 192 -4.03 -11.82 6.84
C ILE A 192 -4.35 -12.95 5.85
N TYR A 193 -3.36 -13.75 5.46
CA TYR A 193 -3.51 -14.85 4.50
C TYR A 193 -3.05 -16.20 5.07
N GLY A 194 -2.47 -16.24 6.26
CA GLY A 194 -1.95 -17.47 6.86
C GLY A 194 -3.01 -18.51 7.23
N GLY A 195 -4.29 -18.14 7.20
CA GLY A 195 -5.41 -19.09 7.30
C GLY A 195 -5.71 -19.83 6.00
N ASN A 196 -5.05 -19.51 4.88
CA ASN A 196 -5.24 -20.21 3.60
C ASN A 196 -4.18 -21.33 3.43
N PRO A 197 -4.55 -22.62 3.54
CA PRO A 197 -3.60 -23.73 3.45
C PRO A 197 -3.04 -23.93 2.03
N ARG A 198 -3.65 -23.31 1.00
CA ARG A 198 -3.24 -23.42 -0.40
C ARG A 198 -2.09 -22.46 -0.77
N ILE A 199 -1.75 -21.52 0.11
CA ILE A 199 -0.78 -20.46 -0.19
C ILE A 199 0.45 -20.60 0.69
N LYS A 200 1.60 -20.77 0.06
CA LYS A 200 2.89 -20.71 0.74
C LYS A 200 3.43 -19.28 0.70
N ILE A 201 3.76 -18.71 1.85
CA ILE A 201 4.28 -17.34 1.92
C ILE A 201 5.81 -17.38 2.09
N ARG A 202 6.53 -16.74 1.18
CA ARG A 202 7.99 -16.55 1.26
C ARG A 202 8.31 -15.11 1.59
N LYS A 203 8.99 -14.92 2.73
CA LYS A 203 9.27 -13.59 3.27
C LYS A 203 10.35 -12.86 2.46
N VAL A 204 10.05 -11.62 2.06
CA VAL A 204 11.01 -10.61 1.59
C VAL A 204 10.73 -9.30 2.30
N SER A 205 11.77 -8.74 2.92
CA SER A 205 11.69 -7.40 3.50
C SER A 205 11.91 -6.34 2.41
N TYR A 206 11.03 -5.36 2.33
CA TYR A 206 11.13 -4.20 1.45
C TYR A 206 11.24 -2.91 2.26
N SER A 207 12.44 -2.33 2.30
CA SER A 207 12.68 -1.14 3.10
C SER A 207 12.13 0.13 2.46
N ARG A 208 10.89 0.50 2.83
CA ARG A 208 10.28 1.77 2.37
C ARG A 208 10.96 3.02 2.90
N LYS A 209 11.73 2.91 3.99
CA LYS A 209 12.50 4.03 4.57
C LYS A 209 14.01 3.88 4.38
N GLY A 210 14.46 2.77 3.79
CA GLY A 210 15.88 2.52 3.52
C GLY A 210 16.37 3.25 2.27
N GLY A 211 17.69 3.38 2.18
CA GLY A 211 18.40 3.99 1.05
C GLY A 211 18.17 3.25 -0.27
N LEU A 212 18.60 3.89 -1.36
CA LEU A 212 18.35 3.44 -2.72
C LEU A 212 18.82 1.99 -2.99
N LEU A 213 20.05 1.65 -2.63
CA LEU A 213 20.60 0.30 -2.82
C LEU A 213 19.89 -0.76 -1.98
N ALA A 214 19.47 -0.43 -0.75
CA ALA A 214 18.72 -1.36 0.10
C ALA A 214 17.32 -1.68 -0.47
N ARG A 215 16.75 -0.78 -1.27
CA ARG A 215 15.51 -1.06 -2.01
C ARG A 215 15.77 -1.99 -3.20
N LEU A 216 16.84 -1.75 -3.95
CA LEU A 216 17.22 -2.59 -5.09
C LEU A 216 17.75 -3.97 -4.66
N SER A 217 18.32 -4.11 -3.46
CA SER A 217 18.74 -5.43 -2.95
C SER A 217 17.55 -6.36 -2.68
N SER A 218 16.35 -5.83 -2.42
CA SER A 218 15.14 -6.65 -2.29
C SER A 218 14.83 -7.45 -3.56
N TRP A 219 15.18 -6.92 -4.74
CA TRP A 219 15.05 -7.63 -6.01
C TRP A 219 15.95 -8.87 -6.07
N HIS A 220 17.18 -8.79 -5.55
CA HIS A 220 18.10 -9.93 -5.48
C HIS A 220 17.52 -11.06 -4.62
N HIS A 221 16.93 -10.72 -3.47
CA HIS A 221 16.26 -11.71 -2.62
C HIS A 221 15.03 -12.33 -3.30
N VAL A 222 14.27 -11.54 -4.08
CA VAL A 222 13.15 -12.07 -4.87
C VAL A 222 13.64 -13.10 -5.89
N LEU A 223 14.71 -12.80 -6.63
CA LEU A 223 15.32 -13.72 -7.58
C LEU A 223 15.80 -15.02 -6.92
N GLN A 224 16.45 -14.91 -5.75
CA GLN A 224 16.89 -16.08 -4.98
C GLN A 224 15.71 -16.96 -4.57
N ILE A 225 14.60 -16.36 -4.11
CA ILE A 225 13.40 -17.13 -3.75
C ILE A 225 12.77 -17.77 -4.98
N ILE A 226 12.66 -17.06 -6.10
CA ILE A 226 12.16 -17.63 -7.36
C ILE A 226 13.00 -18.85 -7.74
N GLN A 227 14.33 -18.72 -7.73
CA GLN A 227 15.24 -19.82 -8.05
C GLN A 227 15.05 -21.01 -7.11
N GLN A 228 14.95 -20.78 -5.80
CA GLN A 228 14.74 -21.86 -4.81
C GLN A 228 13.40 -22.57 -4.99
N GLU A 229 12.31 -21.82 -5.23
CA GLU A 229 10.95 -22.37 -5.34
C GLU A 229 10.69 -23.06 -6.69
N THR A 230 11.49 -22.73 -7.71
CA THR A 230 11.41 -23.32 -9.05
C THR A 230 12.51 -24.34 -9.34
N ALA A 231 13.45 -24.58 -8.42
CA ALA A 231 14.59 -25.48 -8.64
C ALA A 231 14.20 -26.91 -9.06
N SER A 232 13.07 -27.42 -8.55
CA SER A 232 12.54 -28.75 -8.86
C SER A 232 11.38 -28.73 -9.86
N CYS A 233 11.01 -27.56 -10.39
CA CYS A 233 9.89 -27.40 -11.31
C CYS A 233 10.41 -27.08 -12.73
N PRO A 234 10.01 -27.83 -13.77
CA PRO A 234 10.33 -27.46 -15.15
C PRO A 234 9.84 -26.05 -15.45
N ARG A 235 10.68 -25.22 -16.08
CA ARG A 235 10.36 -23.81 -16.40
C ARG A 235 9.03 -23.65 -17.11
N GLU A 236 8.72 -24.54 -18.06
CA GLU A 236 7.48 -24.55 -18.85
C GLU A 236 6.20 -24.62 -17.98
N LYS A 237 6.33 -25.17 -16.76
CA LYS A 237 5.24 -25.42 -15.81
C LYS A 237 5.21 -24.43 -14.65
N ALA A 238 6.10 -23.44 -14.65
CA ALA A 238 6.17 -22.39 -13.65
C ALA A 238 5.82 -21.04 -14.29
N ILE A 239 4.90 -20.30 -13.67
CA ILE A 239 4.57 -18.93 -14.10
C ILE A 239 4.81 -17.94 -12.97
N LEU A 240 5.09 -16.70 -13.32
CA LEU A 240 5.16 -15.59 -12.39
C LEU A 240 4.06 -14.57 -12.71
N VAL A 241 3.27 -14.26 -11.68
CA VAL A 241 2.22 -13.25 -11.73
C VAL A 241 2.67 -12.05 -10.90
N ASP A 242 2.78 -10.91 -11.56
CA ASP A 242 3.21 -9.65 -10.97
C ASP A 242 2.02 -8.69 -10.93
N PRO A 243 1.44 -8.38 -9.75
CA PRO A 243 0.34 -7.45 -9.63
C PRO A 243 0.78 -5.99 -9.76
N ASP A 244 1.87 -5.72 -10.48
CA ASP A 244 2.55 -4.42 -10.57
C ASP A 244 3.27 -4.05 -9.25
N SER A 245 4.01 -5.02 -8.73
CA SER A 245 4.71 -4.99 -7.45
C SER A 245 5.83 -3.95 -7.37
N ARG A 246 6.04 -3.39 -6.17
CA ARG A 246 7.27 -2.61 -5.88
C ARG A 246 8.54 -3.49 -5.88
N LEU A 247 8.41 -4.81 -5.76
CA LEU A 247 9.55 -5.74 -5.79
C LEU A 247 10.19 -5.84 -7.18
N SER A 248 9.40 -5.69 -8.25
CA SER A 248 9.86 -5.57 -9.63
C SER A 248 10.06 -4.12 -10.08
N GLN A 249 9.91 -3.16 -9.17
CA GLN A 249 9.82 -1.72 -9.48
C GLN A 249 8.75 -1.45 -10.55
N LEU A 250 7.53 -1.94 -10.31
CA LEU A 250 6.36 -1.76 -11.19
C LEU A 250 6.60 -2.34 -12.60
N GLY A 251 7.28 -3.49 -12.65
CA GLY A 251 7.61 -4.22 -13.88
C GLY A 251 8.90 -3.80 -14.58
N VAL A 252 9.60 -2.76 -14.10
CA VAL A 252 10.85 -2.28 -14.73
C VAL A 252 11.97 -3.33 -14.64
N LEU A 253 12.12 -4.00 -13.50
CA LEU A 253 13.16 -5.01 -13.30
C LEU A 253 12.68 -6.40 -13.81
N PRO A 254 13.52 -7.13 -14.57
CA PRO A 254 13.21 -8.48 -15.00
C PRO A 254 13.24 -9.46 -13.82
N LEU A 255 12.46 -10.53 -13.91
CA LEU A 255 12.38 -11.56 -12.86
C LEU A 255 12.47 -12.97 -13.44
N VAL A 256 11.69 -13.19 -14.50
CA VAL A 256 11.68 -14.40 -15.31
C VAL A 256 11.54 -13.99 -16.79
N PRO A 257 11.83 -14.91 -17.73
CA PRO A 257 11.56 -14.68 -19.15
C PRO A 257 10.09 -14.35 -19.44
N LEU A 258 9.84 -13.57 -20.49
CA LEU A 258 8.52 -12.97 -20.77
C LEU A 258 7.41 -13.98 -21.05
N ASP A 259 7.75 -15.15 -21.60
CA ASP A 259 6.81 -16.24 -21.89
C ASP A 259 6.18 -16.89 -20.64
N CYS A 260 6.73 -16.60 -19.47
CA CYS A 260 6.26 -17.09 -18.17
C CYS A 260 5.86 -15.93 -17.23
N TYR A 261 5.81 -14.69 -17.72
CA TYR A 261 5.59 -13.48 -16.91
C TYR A 261 4.27 -12.81 -17.26
N PHE A 262 3.39 -12.69 -16.26
CA PHE A 262 2.07 -12.08 -16.38
C PHE A 262 2.00 -10.84 -15.50
N PHE A 263 1.89 -9.67 -16.12
CA PHE A 263 1.94 -8.38 -15.44
C PHE A 263 0.58 -7.70 -15.45
N PHE A 264 0.08 -7.32 -14.28
CA PHE A 264 -1.14 -6.53 -14.13
C PHE A 264 -0.83 -5.04 -14.26
N ASP A 265 -1.11 -4.43 -15.41
CA ASP A 265 -0.97 -2.99 -15.55
C ASP A 265 -2.08 -2.22 -14.82
N SER A 266 -1.79 -1.82 -13.58
CA SER A 266 -2.74 -1.08 -12.74
C SER A 266 -2.81 0.42 -13.01
N ARG A 267 -1.98 0.96 -13.92
CA ARG A 267 -1.72 2.41 -14.03
C ARG A 267 -1.97 3.00 -15.42
N SER A 268 -1.64 2.30 -16.49
CA SER A 268 -1.79 2.84 -17.85
C SER A 268 -3.26 3.05 -18.25
N ASP A 269 -3.47 3.93 -19.23
CA ASP A 269 -4.79 4.25 -19.77
C ASP A 269 -5.42 3.08 -20.55
N SER A 270 -4.63 2.08 -20.97
CA SER A 270 -5.16 0.83 -21.54
C SER A 270 -5.93 -0.02 -20.52
N SER A 271 -5.88 0.30 -19.21
CA SER A 271 -6.80 -0.24 -18.21
C SER A 271 -8.18 0.44 -18.34
N LEU A 272 -8.91 0.03 -19.38
CA LEU A 272 -10.09 0.57 -20.09
C LEU A 272 -11.24 1.25 -19.32
N ASN A 273 -11.19 1.46 -18.00
CA ASN A 273 -12.26 2.17 -17.31
C ASN A 273 -11.79 3.07 -16.16
N ARG A 274 -11.84 4.39 -16.41
CA ARG A 274 -11.57 5.47 -15.44
C ARG A 274 -12.54 5.49 -14.24
N LYS A 275 -13.55 4.63 -14.24
CA LYS A 275 -14.55 4.52 -13.15
C LYS A 275 -14.29 3.36 -12.19
N MET A 276 -13.45 2.39 -12.57
CA MET A 276 -13.24 1.17 -11.78
C MET A 276 -12.28 1.38 -10.60
N SER A 277 -12.58 0.69 -9.50
CA SER A 277 -11.68 0.44 -8.38
C SER A 277 -10.58 -0.56 -8.75
N MET A 278 -9.52 -0.64 -7.93
CA MET A 278 -8.44 -1.62 -8.14
C MET A 278 -8.95 -3.07 -8.18
N ALA A 279 -9.96 -3.40 -7.37
CA ALA A 279 -10.58 -4.72 -7.34
C ALA A 279 -11.28 -5.06 -8.67
N GLU A 280 -12.05 -4.11 -9.22
CA GLU A 280 -12.74 -4.28 -10.50
C GLU A 280 -11.76 -4.40 -11.66
N LEU A 281 -10.70 -3.58 -11.67
CA LEU A 281 -9.66 -3.64 -12.70
C LEU A 281 -8.90 -4.95 -12.69
N THR A 282 -8.64 -5.47 -11.49
CA THR A 282 -7.97 -6.77 -11.32
C THR A 282 -8.84 -7.88 -11.90
N ASN A 283 -10.14 -7.88 -11.64
CA ASN A 283 -11.06 -8.85 -12.26
C ASN A 283 -11.13 -8.70 -13.78
N SER A 284 -11.23 -7.46 -14.30
CA SER A 284 -11.22 -7.20 -15.74
C SER A 284 -9.96 -7.76 -16.39
N TRP A 285 -8.79 -7.46 -15.83
CA TRP A 285 -7.52 -7.98 -16.31
C TRP A 285 -7.44 -9.51 -16.26
N LEU A 286 -7.95 -10.15 -15.20
CA LEU A 286 -7.97 -11.61 -15.09
C LEU A 286 -8.94 -12.25 -16.09
N ASN A 287 -10.05 -11.58 -16.44
CA ASN A 287 -10.96 -12.03 -17.48
C ASN A 287 -10.29 -12.00 -18.84
N ASP A 288 -9.59 -10.91 -19.16
CA ASP A 288 -8.80 -10.80 -20.39
C ASP A 288 -7.68 -11.84 -20.42
N LEU A 289 -6.95 -12.01 -19.31
CA LEU A 289 -5.82 -12.93 -19.19
C LEU A 289 -6.22 -14.39 -19.45
N PHE A 290 -7.35 -14.84 -18.87
CA PHE A 290 -7.78 -16.23 -18.96
C PHE A 290 -8.83 -16.49 -20.04
N GLY A 291 -9.42 -15.45 -20.64
CA GLY A 291 -10.50 -15.57 -21.62
C GLY A 291 -11.82 -16.06 -21.01
N GLU A 292 -12.05 -15.80 -19.72
CA GLU A 292 -13.23 -16.25 -18.97
C GLU A 292 -13.86 -15.09 -18.19
N GLU A 293 -15.18 -14.93 -18.26
CA GLU A 293 -15.92 -13.99 -17.41
C GLU A 293 -16.20 -14.62 -16.04
N ASP A 294 -15.45 -14.19 -15.02
CA ASP A 294 -15.71 -14.52 -13.61
C ASP A 294 -15.42 -13.28 -12.75
N PHE A 295 -15.80 -13.33 -11.47
CA PHE A 295 -15.62 -12.24 -10.54
C PHE A 295 -15.33 -12.74 -9.12
N CYS A 296 -14.31 -12.15 -8.50
CA CYS A 296 -14.00 -12.37 -7.08
C CYS A 296 -13.91 -11.02 -6.37
N TYR A 297 -14.63 -10.87 -5.26
CA TYR A 297 -14.38 -9.79 -4.32
C TYR A 297 -13.03 -9.98 -3.61
N PRO A 298 -12.38 -8.90 -3.13
CA PRO A 298 -11.28 -8.99 -2.18
C PRO A 298 -11.58 -9.94 -1.02
N LYS A 299 -10.57 -10.68 -0.56
CA LYS A 299 -10.71 -11.65 0.52
C LYS A 299 -9.48 -11.67 1.43
N VAL A 300 -9.70 -11.96 2.70
CA VAL A 300 -8.65 -12.28 3.68
C VAL A 300 -8.91 -13.67 4.27
N TRP A 301 -7.84 -14.38 4.63
CA TRP A 301 -7.89 -15.68 5.31
C TRP A 301 -7.14 -15.54 6.63
N ILE A 302 -7.85 -15.04 7.61
CA ILE A 302 -7.31 -14.74 8.95
C ILE A 302 -7.03 -16.08 9.67
N PRO A 303 -5.87 -16.24 10.33
CA PRO A 303 -5.60 -17.40 11.18
C PRO A 303 -6.68 -17.61 12.26
N GLU A 304 -7.10 -18.86 12.46
CA GLU A 304 -8.20 -19.22 13.38
C GLU A 304 -7.95 -18.71 14.81
N SER A 305 -6.71 -18.74 15.28
CA SER A 305 -6.33 -18.25 16.61
C SER A 305 -6.73 -16.79 16.85
N PHE A 306 -6.66 -15.92 15.84
CA PHE A 306 -7.09 -14.52 15.97
C PHE A 306 -8.62 -14.40 15.97
N LEU A 307 -9.29 -15.22 15.16
CA LEU A 307 -10.75 -15.27 15.09
C LEU A 307 -11.37 -15.78 16.38
N GLU A 308 -10.82 -16.82 16.99
CA GLU A 308 -11.26 -17.37 18.28
C GLU A 308 -11.15 -16.32 19.39
N CYS A 309 -9.98 -15.69 19.52
CA CYS A 309 -9.76 -14.64 20.52
C CYS A 309 -10.73 -13.47 20.35
N SER A 310 -10.90 -12.98 19.11
CA SER A 310 -11.81 -11.87 18.80
C SER A 310 -13.27 -12.26 19.02
N THR A 311 -13.65 -13.50 18.68
CA THR A 311 -15.01 -14.02 18.91
C THR A 311 -15.33 -14.06 20.40
N GLN A 312 -14.42 -14.60 21.22
CA GLN A 312 -14.60 -14.64 22.66
C GLN A 312 -14.71 -13.23 23.24
N PHE A 313 -13.83 -12.31 22.81
CA PHE A 313 -13.85 -10.92 23.27
C PHE A 313 -15.16 -10.20 22.91
N CYS A 314 -15.56 -10.23 21.65
CA CYS A 314 -16.81 -9.58 21.22
C CYS A 314 -18.04 -10.24 21.85
N ASN A 315 -18.07 -11.56 22.02
CA ASN A 315 -19.18 -12.24 22.70
C ASN A 315 -19.33 -11.80 24.16
N ARG A 316 -18.24 -11.57 24.88
CA ARG A 316 -18.32 -11.04 26.25
C ARG A 316 -18.88 -9.62 26.28
N LEU A 317 -18.48 -8.75 25.33
CA LEU A 317 -19.11 -7.43 25.18
C LEU A 317 -20.62 -7.55 24.93
N ARG A 318 -21.04 -8.45 24.03
CA ARG A 318 -22.48 -8.72 23.77
C ARG A 318 -23.21 -9.20 25.02
N ASN A 319 -22.61 -10.10 25.79
CA ASN A 319 -23.19 -10.63 27.02
C ASN A 319 -23.37 -9.56 28.11
N ASN A 320 -22.59 -8.47 28.06
CA ASN A 320 -22.77 -7.29 28.91
C ASN A 320 -23.76 -6.25 28.35
N GLY A 321 -24.51 -6.59 27.29
CA GLY A 321 -25.55 -5.75 26.73
C GLY A 321 -25.11 -4.83 25.60
N VAL A 322 -23.89 -4.96 25.06
CA VAL A 322 -23.42 -4.17 23.91
C VAL A 322 -24.21 -4.58 22.65
N GLN A 323 -24.88 -3.60 22.02
CA GLN A 323 -25.67 -3.80 20.80
C GLN A 323 -24.94 -3.34 19.54
N ASN A 324 -24.00 -2.39 19.65
CA ASN A 324 -23.18 -1.96 18.53
C ASN A 324 -21.69 -2.03 18.87
N ILE A 325 -20.90 -2.75 18.07
CA ILE A 325 -19.44 -2.79 18.13
C ILE A 325 -18.91 -2.14 16.87
N ILE A 326 -18.24 -1.01 17.02
CA ILE A 326 -17.68 -0.23 15.90
C ILE A 326 -16.16 -0.31 15.96
N ALA A 327 -15.54 -0.93 14.95
CA ALA A 327 -14.10 -0.93 14.78
C ALA A 327 -13.65 0.39 14.13
N ILE A 328 -12.69 1.08 14.72
CA ILE A 328 -12.18 2.35 14.20
C ILE A 328 -10.67 2.32 14.03
N ASN A 329 -10.18 2.76 12.87
CA ASN A 329 -8.77 3.00 12.61
C ASN A 329 -8.55 4.44 12.09
N LEU A 330 -7.91 5.27 12.92
CA LEU A 330 -7.57 6.68 12.59
C LEU A 330 -6.10 6.83 12.16
N GLY A 331 -5.44 5.71 11.86
CA GLY A 331 -4.08 5.68 11.38
C GLY A 331 -3.96 6.05 9.90
N VAL A 332 -2.94 6.85 9.57
CA VAL A 332 -2.72 7.36 8.19
C VAL A 332 -1.44 6.83 7.55
N GLY A 333 -0.78 5.85 8.17
CA GLY A 333 0.41 5.18 7.62
C GLY A 333 1.60 6.12 7.39
N GLY A 334 1.68 7.22 8.14
CA GLY A 334 2.71 8.26 8.01
C GLY A 334 2.42 9.34 6.96
N ASN A 335 1.31 9.26 6.22
CA ASN A 335 0.89 10.33 5.32
C ASN A 335 -0.11 11.25 6.02
N THR A 336 0.39 12.32 6.62
CA THR A 336 -0.43 13.29 7.36
C THR A 336 -1.48 14.00 6.51
N ARG A 337 -1.35 14.03 5.17
CA ARG A 337 -2.36 14.62 4.27
C ARG A 337 -3.69 13.88 4.32
N LYS A 338 -3.67 12.58 4.63
CA LYS A 338 -4.89 11.76 4.76
C LYS A 338 -5.68 12.05 6.04
N ARG A 339 -5.08 12.76 7.01
CA ARG A 339 -5.75 13.13 8.25
C ARG A 339 -6.49 14.45 8.04
N VAL A 340 -7.74 14.51 8.48
CA VAL A 340 -8.53 15.76 8.40
C VAL A 340 -8.07 16.72 9.49
N CYS A 341 -8.47 16.47 10.74
CA CYS A 341 -7.99 17.20 11.90
C CYS A 341 -8.34 16.45 13.19
N ARG A 342 -7.68 16.80 14.29
CA ARG A 342 -7.93 16.21 15.61
C ARG A 342 -9.36 16.44 16.10
N ARG A 343 -9.91 17.65 15.90
CA ARG A 343 -11.27 17.99 16.33
C ARG A 343 -12.31 17.06 15.68
N MET A 344 -12.18 16.80 14.38
CA MET A 344 -13.08 15.87 13.67
C MET A 344 -13.03 14.46 14.28
N GLU A 345 -11.84 13.95 14.60
CA GLU A 345 -11.68 12.63 15.21
C GLU A 345 -12.32 12.56 16.61
N GLU A 346 -12.16 13.61 17.42
CA GLU A 346 -12.78 13.70 18.75
C GLU A 346 -14.31 13.78 18.64
N ASP A 347 -14.82 14.69 17.80
CA ASP A 347 -16.26 14.91 17.60
C ASP A 347 -16.96 13.68 16.99
N LEU A 348 -16.28 12.96 16.09
CA LEU A 348 -16.75 11.68 15.56
C LEU A 348 -16.94 10.64 16.66
N LEU A 349 -15.90 10.40 17.47
CA LEU A 349 -15.96 9.42 18.55
C LEU A 349 -17.05 9.76 19.55
N LEU A 350 -17.15 11.04 19.95
CA LEU A 350 -18.21 11.50 20.86
C LEU A 350 -19.60 11.33 20.26
N ARG A 351 -19.77 11.62 18.97
CA ARG A 351 -21.07 11.46 18.29
C ARG A 351 -21.50 10.01 18.19
N LEU A 352 -20.58 9.10 17.88
CA LEU A 352 -20.85 7.66 17.83
C LEU A 352 -21.25 7.10 19.21
N LEU A 353 -20.61 7.56 20.28
CA LEU A 353 -20.90 7.12 21.65
C LEU A 353 -22.24 7.64 22.22
N GLN A 354 -22.93 8.56 21.52
CA GLN A 354 -24.29 8.93 21.88
C GLN A 354 -25.31 7.83 21.55
N GLU A 355 -24.95 6.86 20.70
CA GLU A 355 -25.78 5.70 20.42
C GLU A 355 -25.77 4.75 21.62
N PRO A 356 -26.93 4.35 22.16
CA PRO A 356 -26.99 3.51 23.35
C PRO A 356 -26.33 2.15 23.10
N ASN A 357 -25.74 1.58 24.15
CA ASN A 357 -25.12 0.24 24.11
C ASN A 357 -24.03 0.08 23.03
N THR A 358 -23.26 1.15 22.78
CA THR A 358 -22.22 1.18 21.74
C THR A 358 -20.84 1.11 22.35
N VAL A 359 -20.02 0.19 21.82
CA VAL A 359 -18.59 0.10 22.14
C VAL A 359 -17.77 0.37 20.88
N ILE A 360 -16.84 1.31 21.00
CA ILE A 360 -15.85 1.60 19.97
C ILE A 360 -14.56 0.83 20.27
N LEU A 361 -14.11 0.02 19.33
CA LEU A 361 -12.79 -0.61 19.33
C LEU A 361 -11.85 0.27 18.51
N LEU A 362 -11.08 1.13 19.18
CA LEU A 362 -10.17 2.06 18.53
C LEU A 362 -8.77 1.43 18.42
N ASP A 363 -8.34 1.17 17.19
CA ASP A 363 -6.98 0.74 16.90
C ASP A 363 -5.97 1.81 17.34
N LYS A 364 -5.00 1.39 18.15
CA LYS A 364 -3.94 2.27 18.64
C LYS A 364 -2.80 2.45 17.65
N GLY A 365 -2.81 1.71 16.54
CA GLY A 365 -1.81 1.80 15.50
C GLY A 365 -0.44 1.27 15.94
N PHE A 366 0.61 1.65 15.22
CA PHE A 366 1.96 1.14 15.40
C PHE A 366 2.99 2.25 15.59
N GLY A 367 3.85 2.09 16.61
CA GLY A 367 4.92 3.02 16.93
C GLY A 367 4.51 4.08 17.95
N ASP A 368 5.51 4.66 18.60
CA ASP A 368 5.32 5.48 19.80
C ASP A 368 4.49 6.75 19.54
N GLU A 369 4.67 7.40 18.38
CA GLU A 369 3.94 8.61 18.01
C GLU A 369 2.44 8.35 17.83
N GLU A 370 2.08 7.29 17.09
CA GLU A 370 0.69 6.93 16.84
C GLU A 370 0.02 6.44 18.13
N LEU A 371 0.73 5.62 18.91
CA LEU A 371 0.28 5.14 20.21
C LEU A 371 -0.01 6.31 21.17
N ALA A 372 0.91 7.28 21.28
CA ALA A 372 0.75 8.45 22.12
C ALA A 372 -0.41 9.33 21.64
N TYR A 373 -0.56 9.51 20.33
CA TYR A 373 -1.65 10.27 19.72
C TYR A 373 -3.02 9.65 20.06
N ILE A 374 -3.20 8.34 19.81
CA ILE A 374 -4.46 7.65 20.09
C ILE A 374 -4.75 7.59 21.59
N ASN A 375 -3.73 7.40 22.44
CA ASN A 375 -3.91 7.50 23.90
C ASN A 375 -4.42 8.89 24.32
N SER A 376 -3.95 9.96 23.68
CA SER A 376 -4.43 11.31 23.94
C SER A 376 -5.91 11.47 23.57
N LEU A 377 -6.35 10.92 22.44
CA LEU A 377 -7.77 10.92 22.04
C LEU A 377 -8.64 10.16 23.06
N ILE A 378 -8.24 8.95 23.46
CA ILE A 378 -8.97 8.15 24.45
C ILE A 378 -9.10 8.90 25.78
N ASN A 379 -8.05 9.60 26.21
CA ASN A 379 -8.08 10.44 27.40
C ASN A 379 -9.05 11.63 27.25
N THR A 380 -9.16 12.24 26.06
CA THR A 380 -10.18 13.26 25.80
C THR A 380 -11.58 12.67 25.95
N ILE A 381 -11.86 11.50 25.38
CA ILE A 381 -13.16 10.83 25.50
C ILE A 381 -13.51 10.51 26.96
N LYS A 382 -12.54 10.04 27.74
CA LYS A 382 -12.70 9.80 29.18
C LYS A 382 -13.08 11.06 29.96
N LYS A 383 -12.47 12.21 29.63
CA LYS A 383 -12.79 13.50 30.25
C LYS A 383 -14.21 13.99 29.95
N HIS A 384 -14.80 13.53 28.85
CA HIS A 384 -16.20 13.81 28.50
C HIS A 384 -17.20 12.86 29.20
N GLY A 385 -16.72 12.03 30.13
CA GLY A 385 -17.58 11.19 30.98
C GLY A 385 -17.86 9.78 30.44
N TYR A 386 -17.32 9.42 29.28
CA TYR A 386 -17.46 8.06 28.74
C TYR A 386 -16.46 7.08 29.37
N ALA A 387 -16.88 5.82 29.51
CA ALA A 387 -15.97 4.76 29.91
C ALA A 387 -14.87 4.56 28.86
N ALA A 388 -13.63 4.42 29.31
CA ALA A 388 -12.47 4.32 28.44
C ALA A 388 -11.48 3.29 29.00
N LEU A 389 -11.18 2.26 28.21
CA LEU A 389 -10.25 1.20 28.55
C LEU A 389 -9.08 1.14 27.57
N HIS A 390 -7.94 0.64 28.04
CA HIS A 390 -6.80 0.30 27.19
C HIS A 390 -6.52 -1.19 27.28
N ARG A 391 -6.32 -1.83 26.13
CA ARG A 391 -6.02 -3.26 26.05
C ARG A 391 -4.92 -3.54 25.04
N VAL A 392 -4.17 -4.60 25.30
CA VAL A 392 -3.37 -5.30 24.30
C VAL A 392 -4.21 -6.47 23.80
N PHE A 393 -4.18 -6.77 22.51
CA PHE A 393 -4.86 -7.93 21.96
C PHE A 393 -4.46 -9.21 22.73
N ASP A 394 -5.42 -10.09 22.97
CA ASP A 394 -5.25 -11.34 23.75
C ASP A 394 -4.78 -11.16 25.21
N SER A 395 -4.88 -9.95 25.78
CA SER A 395 -4.65 -9.78 27.21
C SER A 395 -5.78 -10.36 28.04
N ALA A 396 -5.44 -11.08 29.11
CA ALA A 396 -6.37 -11.71 30.06
C ALA A 396 -7.18 -10.72 30.93
N ASN A 397 -7.24 -9.44 30.55
CA ASN A 397 -7.97 -8.43 31.30
C ASN A 397 -9.49 -8.65 31.11
N ASN A 398 -10.20 -8.75 32.22
CA ASN A 398 -11.64 -9.01 32.29
C ASN A 398 -12.48 -7.75 32.53
N GLU A 399 -11.87 -6.55 32.56
CA GLU A 399 -12.63 -5.30 32.72
C GLU A 399 -13.51 -5.01 31.50
N GLU A 400 -14.82 -5.18 31.62
CA GLU A 400 -15.74 -5.02 30.50
C GLU A 400 -16.61 -3.77 30.67
N ILE A 401 -16.97 -3.17 29.53
CA ILE A 401 -17.85 -2.02 29.44
C ILE A 401 -19.03 -2.37 28.54
N ASN A 402 -20.20 -1.85 28.87
CA ASN A 402 -21.41 -1.97 28.07
C ASN A 402 -21.63 -0.78 27.12
N CYS A 403 -20.91 0.32 27.35
CA CYS A 403 -20.87 1.51 26.49
C CYS A 403 -19.55 2.25 26.71
N GLY A 404 -18.90 2.73 25.65
CA GLY A 404 -17.67 3.51 25.73
C GLY A 404 -16.61 3.11 24.69
N ILE A 405 -15.35 3.44 24.97
CA ILE A 405 -14.23 3.23 24.06
C ILE A 405 -13.20 2.27 24.64
N ILE A 406 -12.71 1.34 23.81
CA ILE A 406 -11.60 0.44 24.12
C ILE A 406 -10.50 0.69 23.11
N GLY A 407 -9.39 1.28 23.57
CA GLY A 407 -8.18 1.39 22.77
C GLY A 407 -7.45 0.06 22.71
N VAL A 408 -7.36 -0.55 21.54
CA VAL A 408 -6.72 -1.85 21.35
C VAL A 408 -5.37 -1.70 20.65
N GLN A 409 -4.30 -2.12 21.33
CA GLN A 409 -3.00 -2.32 20.71
C GLN A 409 -3.00 -3.70 20.05
N SER A 410 -2.97 -3.72 18.73
CA SER A 410 -3.10 -4.94 17.93
C SER A 410 -2.16 -4.92 16.73
N ARG A 411 -1.86 -6.10 16.19
CA ARG A 411 -1.25 -6.27 14.87
C ARG A 411 -2.31 -6.33 13.79
N ILE A 412 -1.90 -6.39 12.52
CA ILE A 412 -2.84 -6.24 11.40
C ILE A 412 -3.82 -7.42 11.28
N GLY A 413 -3.38 -8.66 11.54
CA GLY A 413 -4.28 -9.82 11.54
C GLY A 413 -5.24 -9.84 12.73
N GLU A 414 -4.79 -9.32 13.87
CA GLU A 414 -5.59 -9.17 15.09
C GLU A 414 -6.68 -8.10 14.89
N MET A 415 -6.32 -6.95 14.32
CA MET A 415 -7.29 -5.93 13.94
C MET A 415 -8.27 -6.45 12.88
N ALA A 416 -7.80 -7.23 11.91
CA ALA A 416 -8.68 -7.87 10.92
C ALA A 416 -9.70 -8.79 11.59
N ALA A 417 -9.29 -9.55 12.61
CA ALA A 417 -10.19 -10.43 13.36
C ALA A 417 -11.21 -9.64 14.20
N LEU A 418 -10.83 -8.49 14.78
CA LEU A 418 -11.76 -7.59 15.46
C LEU A 418 -12.77 -6.97 14.49
N ILE A 419 -12.33 -6.53 13.31
CA ILE A 419 -13.20 -6.01 12.25
C ILE A 419 -14.22 -7.08 11.83
N ALA A 420 -13.78 -8.34 11.69
CA ALA A 420 -14.66 -9.46 11.33
C ALA A 420 -15.77 -9.75 12.36
N LYS A 421 -15.62 -9.27 13.60
CA LYS A 421 -16.58 -9.46 14.70
C LYS A 421 -17.27 -8.16 15.13
N SER A 422 -17.04 -7.08 14.39
CA SER A 422 -17.67 -5.77 14.57
C SER A 422 -18.85 -5.60 13.60
N ASP A 423 -19.81 -4.75 13.96
CA ASP A 423 -20.97 -4.45 13.09
C ASP A 423 -20.60 -3.48 11.97
N GLU A 424 -19.66 -2.58 12.26
CA GLU A 424 -19.22 -1.54 11.35
C GLU A 424 -17.72 -1.26 11.52
N PHE A 425 -17.08 -0.84 10.43
CA PHE A 425 -15.76 -0.24 10.39
C PHE A 425 -15.84 1.21 9.90
N ILE A 426 -15.16 2.13 10.61
CA ILE A 426 -14.98 3.52 10.20
C ILE A 426 -13.49 3.89 10.27
N GLY A 427 -12.94 4.48 9.22
CA GLY A 427 -11.54 4.90 9.24
C GLY A 427 -11.12 5.74 8.06
N TYR A 428 -9.84 6.12 8.02
CA TYR A 428 -9.24 6.80 6.87
C TYR A 428 -8.95 5.84 5.71
N ASP A 429 -8.50 6.40 4.58
CA ASP A 429 -7.93 5.67 3.44
C ASP A 429 -6.63 4.90 3.84
N SER A 430 -6.83 3.73 4.46
CA SER A 430 -5.79 2.87 5.04
C SER A 430 -5.99 1.40 4.65
N ALA A 431 -5.12 0.51 5.12
CA ALA A 431 -5.27 -0.93 4.86
C ALA A 431 -6.57 -1.51 5.45
N CYS A 432 -7.03 -0.99 6.59
CA CYS A 432 -8.16 -1.55 7.33
C CYS A 432 -9.49 -1.39 6.58
N GLN A 433 -9.66 -0.36 5.73
CA GLN A 433 -10.86 -0.23 4.90
C GLN A 433 -11.01 -1.42 3.93
N HIS A 434 -9.89 -1.86 3.33
CA HIS A 434 -9.91 -2.94 2.35
C HIS A 434 -10.13 -4.28 3.05
N ILE A 435 -9.60 -4.43 4.27
CA ILE A 435 -9.86 -5.59 5.12
C ILE A 435 -11.35 -5.66 5.51
N ALA A 436 -11.93 -4.54 5.96
CA ALA A 436 -13.35 -4.47 6.29
C ALA A 436 -14.24 -4.82 5.09
N ALA A 437 -13.95 -4.22 3.93
CA ALA A 437 -14.63 -4.54 2.69
C ALA A 437 -14.50 -6.03 2.32
N ALA A 438 -13.29 -6.60 2.39
CA ALA A 438 -13.03 -8.02 2.10
C ALA A 438 -13.76 -8.98 3.05
N LEU A 439 -14.01 -8.57 4.29
CA LEU A 439 -14.76 -9.33 5.29
C LEU A 439 -16.28 -9.17 5.16
N GLY A 440 -16.75 -8.24 4.32
CA GLY A 440 -18.17 -7.89 4.21
C GLY A 440 -18.69 -7.04 5.38
N THR A 441 -17.82 -6.58 6.27
CA THR A 441 -18.18 -5.64 7.34
C THR A 441 -18.58 -4.30 6.72
N GLN A 442 -19.65 -3.68 7.23
CA GLN A 442 -20.06 -2.37 6.73
C GLN A 442 -18.93 -1.35 6.90
N CYS A 443 -18.53 -0.69 5.82
CA CYS A 443 -17.31 0.11 5.78
C CYS A 443 -17.61 1.58 5.41
N LEU A 444 -17.18 2.51 6.27
CA LEU A 444 -17.11 3.94 5.98
C LEU A 444 -15.66 4.40 5.91
N THR A 445 -15.24 4.87 4.75
CA THR A 445 -13.94 5.52 4.57
C THR A 445 -14.09 7.04 4.58
N ILE A 446 -13.35 7.71 5.47
CA ILE A 446 -13.11 9.14 5.40
C ILE A 446 -11.92 9.36 4.47
N PHE A 447 -12.19 9.88 3.28
CA PHE A 447 -11.17 10.03 2.24
C PHE A 447 -10.73 11.49 2.16
N ALA A 448 -9.49 11.77 2.54
CA ALA A 448 -8.90 13.11 2.55
C ALA A 448 -7.51 13.11 1.88
N GLY A 449 -6.96 14.29 1.64
CA GLY A 449 -5.59 14.45 1.14
C GLY A 449 -5.42 14.22 -0.37
N SER A 450 -6.52 14.06 -1.11
CA SER A 450 -6.54 14.01 -2.58
C SER A 450 -7.90 14.47 -3.12
N ASN A 451 -7.87 15.26 -4.19
CA ASN A 451 -9.05 15.60 -5.00
C ASN A 451 -9.00 14.94 -6.38
N ASN A 452 -8.02 14.06 -6.62
CA ASN A 452 -7.93 13.31 -7.85
C ASN A 452 -8.99 12.19 -7.83
N MET A 453 -10.04 12.36 -8.63
CA MET A 453 -11.15 11.40 -8.74
C MET A 453 -10.68 9.99 -9.13
N ARG A 454 -9.63 9.87 -9.95
CA ARG A 454 -9.06 8.57 -10.36
C ARG A 454 -8.41 7.89 -9.17
N PHE A 455 -7.61 8.61 -8.38
CA PHE A 455 -7.02 8.09 -7.16
C PHE A 455 -8.09 7.61 -6.16
N ILE A 456 -9.11 8.44 -5.92
CA ILE A 456 -10.21 8.12 -5.00
C ILE A 456 -10.92 6.83 -5.45
N ARG A 457 -11.28 6.73 -6.74
CA ARG A 457 -11.94 5.53 -7.29
C ARG A 457 -11.07 4.29 -7.20
N ARG A 458 -9.81 4.38 -7.63
CA ARG A 458 -8.86 3.26 -7.63
C ARG A 458 -8.71 2.67 -6.23
N TRP A 459 -8.61 3.53 -5.21
CA TRP A 459 -8.44 3.11 -3.81
C TRP A 459 -9.74 3.06 -3.01
N SER A 460 -10.90 3.17 -3.66
CA SER A 460 -12.18 2.91 -3.02
C SER A 460 -12.23 1.45 -2.56
N ALA A 461 -12.60 1.22 -1.30
CA ALA A 461 -12.83 -0.11 -0.78
C ALA A 461 -13.97 -0.78 -1.57
N TYR A 462 -13.81 -2.07 -1.89
CA TYR A 462 -14.77 -2.83 -2.67
C TYR A 462 -14.88 -4.23 -2.10
N GLY A 463 -16.11 -4.70 -1.86
CA GLY A 463 -16.36 -5.94 -1.14
C GLY A 463 -17.82 -6.37 -1.25
N PRO A 464 -18.19 -7.56 -0.73
CA PRO A 464 -19.57 -8.04 -0.77
C PRO A 464 -20.53 -7.25 0.13
N GLY A 465 -20.01 -6.50 1.10
CA GLY A 465 -20.79 -5.62 1.98
C GLY A 465 -20.82 -4.16 1.49
N ASN A 466 -21.63 -3.33 2.16
CA ASN A 466 -21.74 -1.91 1.85
C ASN A 466 -20.45 -1.15 2.17
N CYS A 467 -19.83 -0.56 1.15
CA CYS A 467 -18.64 0.28 1.25
C CYS A 467 -18.96 1.69 0.77
N HIS A 468 -18.78 2.70 1.62
CA HIS A 468 -19.01 4.10 1.23
C HIS A 468 -17.84 4.99 1.60
N ILE A 469 -17.73 6.09 0.86
CA ILE A 469 -16.74 7.13 1.07
C ILE A 469 -17.44 8.43 1.48
N VAL A 470 -16.92 9.08 2.50
CA VAL A 470 -17.11 10.51 2.76
C VAL A 470 -15.83 11.21 2.36
N HIS A 471 -15.84 11.88 1.20
CA HIS A 471 -14.71 12.67 0.74
C HIS A 471 -14.67 14.02 1.47
N VAL A 472 -13.47 14.38 1.94
CA VAL A 472 -13.17 15.64 2.61
C VAL A 472 -12.06 16.32 1.83
N ASP A 473 -12.40 17.44 1.20
CA ASP A 473 -11.45 18.26 0.47
C ASP A 473 -10.56 19.04 1.46
N THR A 474 -9.37 18.51 1.72
CA THR A 474 -8.36 19.15 2.56
C THR A 474 -7.31 19.92 1.78
N LEU A 475 -7.46 20.06 0.46
CA LEU A 475 -6.43 20.62 -0.42
C LEU A 475 -6.83 21.95 -1.04
N THR A 476 -8.08 22.10 -1.46
CA THR A 476 -8.52 23.28 -2.23
C THR A 476 -8.87 24.47 -1.33
N ASP A 477 -9.58 24.24 -0.23
CA ASP A 477 -9.85 25.27 0.78
C ASP A 477 -9.87 24.68 2.20
N PRO A 478 -8.68 24.47 2.81
CA PRO A 478 -8.57 23.92 4.15
C PRO A 478 -9.26 24.78 5.23
N ALA A 479 -9.45 26.09 4.98
CA ALA A 479 -10.08 27.00 5.92
C ALA A 479 -11.61 26.85 5.95
N SER A 480 -12.19 26.30 4.88
CA SER A 480 -13.64 26.01 4.77
C SER A 480 -14.06 24.67 5.37
N ILE A 481 -13.13 23.89 5.95
CA ILE A 481 -13.45 22.59 6.53
C ILE A 481 -14.34 22.78 7.76
N ASP A 482 -15.64 22.52 7.57
CA ASP A 482 -16.61 22.45 8.66
C ASP A 482 -16.68 21.02 9.20
N VAL A 483 -16.25 20.86 10.46
CA VAL A 483 -16.24 19.57 11.16
C VAL A 483 -17.66 19.05 11.36
N ASP A 484 -18.61 19.92 11.71
CA ASP A 484 -19.97 19.53 12.03
C ASP A 484 -20.68 19.00 10.77
N ASP A 485 -20.41 19.60 9.61
CA ASP A 485 -20.88 19.10 8.31
C ASP A 485 -20.28 17.73 7.95
N ILE A 486 -18.99 17.50 8.23
CA ILE A 486 -18.35 16.20 8.01
C ILE A 486 -19.02 15.12 8.87
N ILE A 487 -19.22 15.40 10.16
CA ILE A 487 -19.91 14.47 11.07
C ILE A 487 -21.35 14.23 10.59
N ALA A 488 -22.08 15.28 10.17
CA ALA A 488 -23.42 15.14 9.63
C ALA A 488 -23.47 14.24 8.39
N ARG A 489 -22.51 14.37 7.46
CA ARG A 489 -22.39 13.52 6.27
C ARG A 489 -22.05 12.07 6.64
N ILE A 490 -21.13 11.86 7.58
CA ILE A 490 -20.80 10.52 8.11
C ILE A 490 -22.06 9.86 8.68
N MET A 491 -22.79 10.57 9.54
CA MET A 491 -24.02 10.07 10.16
C MET A 491 -25.13 9.83 9.13
N HIS A 492 -25.28 10.71 8.14
CA HIS A 492 -26.25 10.54 7.05
C HIS A 492 -25.99 9.25 6.27
N VAL A 493 -24.73 8.98 5.93
CA VAL A 493 -24.34 7.74 5.26
C VAL A 493 -24.63 6.53 6.15
N ARG A 494 -24.34 6.59 7.46
CA ARG A 494 -24.69 5.50 8.41
C ARG A 494 -26.20 5.22 8.47
N MET A 495 -27.03 6.26 8.47
CA MET A 495 -28.50 6.12 8.51
C MET A 495 -29.13 5.60 7.21
N THR A 496 -28.50 5.87 6.06
CA THR A 496 -29.08 5.56 4.74
C THR A 496 -28.69 4.17 4.20
N ARG A 497 -27.64 3.54 4.75
CA ARG A 497 -27.15 2.21 4.36
C ARG A 497 -28.08 1.03 4.64
N GLY A 498 -29.08 1.22 5.51
CA GLY A 498 -30.07 0.20 5.86
C GLY A 498 -31.34 0.23 5.01
N ARG A 499 -31.39 1.07 3.97
CA ARG A 499 -32.43 1.13 2.94
C ARG A 499 -31.84 0.69 1.62
#